data_AF-G9ETI6-F1
#
_entry.id   AF-G9ETI6-F1
#
_cell.length_a   1.000
_cell.length_b   1.000
_cell.length_c   1.000
_cell.angle_alpha   90.00
_cell.angle_beta   90.00
_cell.angle_gamma   90.00
#
_symmetry.space_group_name_H-M   'P 1'
#
loop_
_entity.id
_entity.type
_entity.pdbx_description
1 polymer ?
#
loop_
_entity_poly.entity_id
_entity_poly.type
_entity_poly.pdbx_seq_one_letter_code
_entity_poly.pdbx_strand_id
1 'polypeptide(L)'
;MGASMFSINKGVGLSQAANSEIIRKLTALRITGYKDALINQEINEDDEAALNKLTLHLGEKILKVNLIGADGTDAYKAARSQFKRIIEQLSKTKLSLIVFAAQLLQFYTIICAEQFKPEGDYQEFQQLLANGSNKFGAVNTNLFIIEYQLIKIYNDSVALEDANANADALAKEALAHLNLIETQLPRLKESLDQLVIAEPDNVFLHYLLFLHSYTSAKLLELHYILEEKNLSTEEILALSGRQEIYLKAAKDALDTIEQLKQFFKAYKKNYAKGLEFALGQDLLHNLPEHDFHEIRNHLLSLITTNSSSP
;
A
#
# COMPACT_ATOMS: atom_id res chain seq x y z
N MET A 1 31.03 -24.24 3.79
CA MET A 1 30.55 -24.65 2.44
C MET A 1 29.16 -24.07 2.28
N GLY A 2 29.03 -23.01 1.46
CA GLY A 2 27.83 -22.19 1.38
C GLY A 2 26.78 -22.80 0.47
N ALA A 3 25.56 -22.97 0.99
CA ALA A 3 24.39 -23.35 0.22
C ALA A 3 23.69 -22.08 -0.31
N SER A 4 23.55 -22.02 -1.63
CA SER A 4 22.82 -20.99 -2.37
C SER A 4 21.33 -21.00 -2.01
N MET A 5 20.85 -19.93 -1.35
CA MET A 5 19.46 -19.75 -0.90
C MET A 5 18.55 -19.09 -1.97
N PHE A 6 18.57 -19.60 -3.20
CA PHE A 6 17.57 -19.28 -4.22
C PHE A 6 17.00 -20.57 -4.83
N SER A 7 16.19 -21.29 -4.05
CA SER A 7 15.34 -22.36 -4.57
C SER A 7 14.04 -21.75 -5.12
N ILE A 8 14.10 -21.23 -6.35
CA ILE A 8 12.91 -20.85 -7.11
C ILE A 8 12.30 -22.15 -7.63
N ASN A 9 11.13 -22.50 -7.10
CA ASN A 9 10.39 -23.68 -7.48
C ASN A 9 10.13 -23.72 -9.00
N LYS A 10 10.53 -24.82 -9.64
CA LYS A 10 10.55 -25.04 -11.08
C LYS A 10 9.16 -24.86 -11.71
N GLY A 11 9.05 -23.92 -12.64
CA GLY A 11 7.88 -23.74 -13.50
C GLY A 11 8.14 -22.79 -14.65
N VAL A 12 8.47 -23.36 -15.82
CA VAL A 12 8.38 -22.80 -17.19
C VAL A 12 9.27 -21.58 -17.54
N GLY A 13 10.45 -21.87 -18.10
CA GLY A 13 10.89 -21.25 -19.36
C GLY A 13 11.42 -19.81 -19.37
N LEU A 14 12.28 -19.44 -18.41
CA LEU A 14 13.27 -18.37 -18.55
C LEU A 14 14.61 -18.93 -18.13
N SER A 15 15.68 -18.69 -18.90
CA SER A 15 17.02 -19.10 -18.48
C SER A 15 17.29 -18.50 -17.09
N GLN A 16 17.54 -19.36 -16.11
CA GLN A 16 17.79 -19.00 -14.70
C GLN A 16 18.82 -17.85 -14.58
N ALA A 17 19.79 -17.80 -15.50
CA ALA A 17 20.82 -16.78 -15.60
C ALA A 17 20.30 -15.35 -15.93
N ALA A 18 19.35 -15.21 -16.87
CA ALA A 18 18.78 -13.92 -17.24
C ALA A 18 17.91 -13.33 -16.12
N ASN A 19 17.16 -14.19 -15.41
CA ASN A 19 16.40 -13.77 -14.25
C ASN A 19 17.31 -13.36 -13.08
N SER A 20 18.41 -14.08 -12.84
CA SER A 20 19.35 -13.72 -11.77
C SER A 20 20.05 -12.38 -12.02
N GLU A 21 20.36 -12.05 -13.28
CA GLU A 21 21.03 -10.79 -13.62
C GLU A 21 20.10 -9.58 -13.48
N ILE A 22 18.86 -9.67 -13.98
CA ILE A 22 17.87 -8.60 -13.78
C ILE A 22 17.55 -8.41 -12.29
N ILE A 23 17.40 -9.49 -11.53
CA ILE A 23 17.19 -9.40 -10.07
C ILE A 23 18.36 -8.68 -9.40
N ARG A 24 19.60 -9.00 -9.78
CA ARG A 24 20.81 -8.33 -9.28
C ARG A 24 20.78 -6.83 -9.57
N LYS A 25 20.50 -6.45 -10.82
CA LYS A 25 20.42 -5.04 -11.26
C LYS A 25 19.32 -4.27 -10.51
N LEU A 26 18.11 -4.82 -10.42
CA LEU A 26 17.01 -4.20 -9.66
C LEU A 26 17.33 -4.05 -8.16
N THR A 27 18.02 -5.03 -7.58
CA THR A 27 18.47 -4.98 -6.18
C THR A 27 19.52 -3.88 -5.96
N ALA A 28 20.43 -3.68 -6.91
CA ALA A 28 21.41 -2.59 -6.86
C ALA A 28 20.73 -1.22 -6.94
N LEU A 29 19.77 -1.04 -7.86
CA LEU A 29 19.00 0.19 -8.00
C LEU A 29 18.24 0.56 -6.73
N ARG A 30 17.66 -0.44 -6.05
CA ARG A 30 17.03 -0.28 -4.74
C ARG A 30 17.97 0.32 -3.70
N ILE A 31 19.21 -0.19 -3.59
CA ILE A 31 20.21 0.30 -2.63
C ILE A 31 20.54 1.77 -2.87
N THR A 32 20.43 2.22 -4.13
CA THR A 32 20.78 3.59 -4.52
C THR A 32 19.63 4.59 -4.41
N GLY A 33 18.42 4.14 -4.03
CA GLY A 33 17.24 4.98 -3.93
C GLY A 33 16.66 5.40 -5.29
N TYR A 34 16.75 4.53 -6.30
CA TYR A 34 16.11 4.72 -7.61
C TYR A 34 16.55 5.99 -8.38
N LYS A 35 17.81 6.43 -8.24
CA LYS A 35 18.31 7.61 -8.96
C LYS A 35 18.29 7.38 -10.48
N ASP A 36 17.60 8.23 -11.22
CA ASP A 36 17.45 8.16 -12.68
C ASP A 36 18.76 7.94 -13.45
N ALA A 37 19.82 8.63 -13.05
CA ALA A 37 21.13 8.52 -13.68
C ALA A 37 21.72 7.10 -13.57
N LEU A 38 21.47 6.40 -12.46
CA LEU A 38 21.94 5.03 -12.22
C LEU A 38 21.04 4.00 -12.92
N ILE A 39 19.73 4.28 -12.99
CA ILE A 39 18.77 3.44 -13.70
C ILE A 39 19.18 3.28 -15.18
N ASN A 40 19.51 4.40 -15.83
CA ASN A 40 19.92 4.40 -17.24
C ASN A 40 21.31 3.78 -17.48
N GLN A 41 22.15 3.69 -16.45
CA GLN A 41 23.47 3.05 -16.53
C GLN A 41 23.40 1.53 -16.33
N GLU A 42 22.53 1.06 -15.42
CA GLU A 42 22.45 -0.36 -15.04
C GLU A 42 21.52 -1.18 -15.95
N ILE A 43 20.46 -0.57 -16.49
CA ILE A 43 19.45 -1.26 -17.31
C ILE A 43 19.53 -0.80 -18.76
N ASN A 44 19.92 -1.69 -19.67
CA ASN A 44 19.99 -1.42 -21.10
C ASN A 44 18.71 -1.86 -21.85
N GLU A 45 18.66 -1.71 -23.17
CA GLU A 45 17.49 -2.12 -23.98
C GLU A 45 17.31 -3.66 -24.01
N ASP A 46 18.41 -4.42 -23.99
CA ASP A 46 18.38 -5.89 -23.99
C ASP A 46 17.74 -6.46 -22.71
N ASP A 47 17.78 -5.69 -21.61
CA ASP A 47 17.18 -6.05 -20.33
C ASP A 47 15.64 -5.92 -20.31
N GLU A 48 15.04 -5.14 -21.21
CA GLU A 48 13.61 -4.78 -21.14
C GLU A 48 12.67 -5.97 -21.25
N ALA A 49 12.98 -6.94 -22.12
CA ALA A 49 12.18 -8.15 -22.27
C ALA A 49 12.20 -9.01 -20.99
N ALA A 50 13.37 -9.13 -20.36
CA ALA A 50 13.54 -9.87 -19.12
C ALA A 50 12.87 -9.15 -17.94
N LEU A 51 12.98 -7.81 -17.89
CA LEU A 51 12.31 -6.96 -16.89
C LEU A 51 10.78 -7.11 -16.96
N ASN A 52 10.19 -6.97 -18.15
CA ASN A 52 8.75 -7.14 -18.34
C ASN A 52 8.29 -8.53 -17.89
N LYS A 53 9.02 -9.58 -18.29
CA LYS A 53 8.65 -10.96 -17.95
C LYS A 53 8.80 -11.25 -16.46
N LEU A 54 9.84 -10.72 -15.81
CA LEU A 54 10.00 -10.82 -14.35
C LEU A 54 8.85 -10.09 -13.63
N THR A 55 8.55 -8.86 -14.01
CA THR A 55 7.49 -8.05 -13.40
C THR A 55 6.13 -8.76 -13.50
N LEU A 56 5.80 -9.28 -14.68
CA LEU A 56 4.61 -10.09 -14.89
C LEU A 56 4.60 -11.34 -14.01
N HIS A 57 5.72 -12.07 -13.93
CA HIS A 57 5.82 -13.26 -13.11
C HIS A 57 5.61 -12.98 -11.62
N LEU A 58 6.23 -11.92 -11.10
CA LEU A 58 6.11 -11.51 -9.69
C LEU A 58 4.69 -11.11 -9.34
N GLY A 59 4.06 -10.24 -10.15
CA GLY A 59 2.69 -9.82 -9.89
C GLY A 59 1.68 -10.96 -10.02
N GLU A 60 1.84 -11.84 -11.01
CA GLU A 60 1.00 -13.05 -11.12
C GLU A 60 1.12 -13.96 -9.88
N LYS A 61 2.33 -14.11 -9.32
CA LYS A 61 2.56 -14.87 -8.09
C LYS A 61 1.83 -14.25 -6.90
N ILE A 62 1.90 -12.93 -6.74
CA ILE A 62 1.24 -12.21 -5.65
C ILE A 62 -0.28 -12.31 -5.77
N LEU A 63 -0.83 -11.96 -6.95
CA LEU A 63 -2.27 -12.03 -7.22
C LEU A 63 -2.83 -13.44 -6.99
N LYS A 64 -2.07 -14.47 -7.36
CA LYS A 64 -2.50 -15.86 -7.19
C LYS A 64 -2.66 -16.23 -5.70
N VAL A 65 -1.77 -15.75 -4.84
CA VAL A 65 -1.83 -16.02 -3.39
C VAL A 65 -3.05 -15.33 -2.77
N ASN A 66 -3.31 -14.08 -3.17
CA ASN A 66 -4.37 -13.28 -2.56
C ASN A 66 -5.78 -13.68 -3.07
N LEU A 67 -5.95 -13.88 -4.39
CA LEU A 67 -7.29 -13.97 -5.00
C LEU A 67 -7.84 -15.39 -5.16
N ILE A 68 -6.98 -16.41 -5.31
CA ILE A 68 -7.47 -17.80 -5.43
C ILE A 68 -7.95 -18.33 -4.08
N GLY A 69 -7.44 -17.79 -2.97
CA GLY A 69 -7.89 -18.12 -1.62
C GLY A 69 -9.25 -17.51 -1.24
N ALA A 70 -9.54 -16.28 -1.70
CA ALA A 70 -10.71 -15.50 -1.28
C ALA A 70 -11.93 -15.64 -2.21
N ASP A 71 -11.77 -15.42 -3.53
CA ASP A 71 -12.90 -15.22 -4.46
C ASP A 71 -12.92 -16.19 -5.65
N GLY A 72 -11.96 -17.12 -5.70
CA GLY A 72 -11.90 -18.17 -6.71
C GLY A 72 -11.23 -17.77 -8.03
N THR A 73 -11.36 -18.63 -9.04
CA THR A 73 -10.49 -18.62 -10.23
C THR A 73 -10.80 -17.49 -11.22
N ASP A 74 -12.04 -16.97 -11.26
CA ASP A 74 -12.45 -15.97 -12.24
C ASP A 74 -12.07 -14.54 -11.84
N ALA A 75 -12.13 -14.19 -10.56
CA ALA A 75 -11.57 -12.95 -10.01
C ALA A 75 -10.07 -12.85 -10.31
N TYR A 76 -9.32 -13.94 -10.07
CA TYR A 76 -7.91 -14.03 -10.44
C TYR A 76 -7.65 -13.79 -11.94
N LYS A 77 -8.46 -14.35 -12.84
CA LYS A 77 -8.30 -14.13 -14.29
C LYS A 77 -8.51 -12.66 -14.68
N ALA A 78 -9.51 -12.01 -14.07
CA ALA A 78 -9.80 -10.60 -14.32
C ALA A 78 -8.63 -9.71 -13.85
N ALA A 79 -8.22 -9.86 -12.59
CA ALA A 79 -7.10 -9.12 -12.01
C ALA A 79 -5.79 -9.34 -12.77
N ARG A 80 -5.49 -10.60 -13.14
CA ARG A 80 -4.33 -10.94 -13.97
C ARG A 80 -4.34 -10.23 -15.33
N SER A 81 -5.50 -10.19 -15.99
CA SER A 81 -5.65 -9.55 -17.31
C SER A 81 -5.45 -8.03 -17.22
N GLN A 82 -5.93 -7.43 -16.14
CA GLN A 82 -5.75 -6.02 -15.84
C GLN A 82 -4.29 -5.69 -15.53
N PHE A 83 -3.64 -6.47 -14.67
CA PHE A 83 -2.21 -6.33 -14.36
C PHE A 83 -1.34 -6.36 -15.61
N LYS A 84 -1.61 -7.28 -16.54
CA LYS A 84 -0.90 -7.33 -17.83
C LYS A 84 -1.01 -6.03 -18.63
N ARG A 85 -2.23 -5.48 -18.75
CA ARG A 85 -2.47 -4.22 -19.48
C ARG A 85 -1.71 -3.06 -18.86
N ILE A 86 -1.54 -3.06 -17.54
CA ILE A 86 -0.80 -2.02 -16.81
C ILE A 86 0.68 -2.12 -17.09
N ILE A 87 1.25 -3.33 -17.04
CA ILE A 87 2.67 -3.52 -17.40
C ILE A 87 2.92 -3.10 -18.86
N GLU A 88 1.99 -3.38 -19.77
CA GLU A 88 2.05 -2.88 -21.16
C GLU A 88 1.97 -1.35 -21.28
N GLN A 89 1.35 -0.64 -20.34
CA GLN A 89 1.38 0.83 -20.30
C GLN A 89 2.67 1.33 -19.67
N LEU A 90 3.09 0.77 -18.54
CA LEU A 90 4.32 1.16 -17.84
C LEU A 90 5.55 0.92 -18.70
N SER A 91 5.55 -0.12 -19.54
CA SER A 91 6.66 -0.40 -20.46
C SER A 91 6.88 0.68 -21.52
N LYS A 92 5.93 1.60 -21.73
CA LYS A 92 6.12 2.79 -22.57
C LYS A 92 7.06 3.82 -21.96
N THR A 93 7.24 3.76 -20.64
CA THR A 93 8.19 4.60 -19.90
C THR A 93 9.17 3.70 -19.15
N LYS A 94 10.34 3.47 -19.76
CA LYS A 94 11.40 2.60 -19.21
C LYS A 94 11.66 2.84 -17.71
N LEU A 95 11.75 4.10 -17.31
CA LEU A 95 11.97 4.50 -15.92
C LEU A 95 10.85 3.98 -14.99
N SER A 96 9.59 4.24 -15.34
CA SER A 96 8.43 3.83 -14.54
C SER A 96 8.33 2.33 -14.38
N LEU A 97 8.59 1.56 -15.45
CA LEU A 97 8.62 0.10 -15.38
C LEU A 97 9.74 -0.40 -14.45
N ILE A 98 10.93 0.18 -14.51
CA ILE A 98 12.07 -0.24 -13.68
C ILE A 98 11.80 0.05 -12.20
N VAL A 99 11.32 1.27 -11.87
CA VAL A 99 10.97 1.64 -10.50
C VAL A 99 9.88 0.72 -9.97
N PHE A 100 8.83 0.49 -10.76
CA PHE A 100 7.74 -0.42 -10.41
C PHE A 100 8.24 -1.84 -10.14
N ALA A 101 9.04 -2.40 -11.05
CA ALA A 101 9.57 -3.75 -10.94
C ALA A 101 10.48 -3.92 -9.72
N ALA A 102 11.29 -2.91 -9.41
CA ALA A 102 12.18 -2.94 -8.26
C ALA A 102 11.40 -2.86 -6.93
N GLN A 103 10.37 -2.01 -6.86
CA GLN A 103 9.49 -1.94 -5.69
C GLN A 103 8.72 -3.25 -5.50
N LEU A 104 8.17 -3.82 -6.58
CA LEU A 104 7.46 -5.10 -6.57
C LEU A 104 8.37 -6.25 -6.13
N LEU A 105 9.61 -6.29 -6.61
CA LEU A 105 10.62 -7.29 -6.22
C LEU A 105 10.95 -7.20 -4.72
N GLN A 106 11.13 -5.99 -4.20
CA GLN A 106 11.40 -5.80 -2.76
C GLN A 106 10.21 -6.26 -1.91
N PHE A 107 8.98 -5.88 -2.29
CA PHE A 107 7.78 -6.33 -1.61
C PHE A 107 7.64 -7.86 -1.67
N TYR A 108 7.81 -8.46 -2.85
CA TYR A 108 7.81 -9.91 -3.04
C TYR A 108 8.85 -10.62 -2.15
N THR A 109 10.04 -10.03 -2.01
CA THR A 109 11.11 -10.56 -1.17
C THR A 109 10.72 -10.59 0.31
N ILE A 110 9.96 -9.60 0.78
CA ILE A 110 9.48 -9.52 2.17
C ILE A 110 8.40 -10.56 2.42
N ILE A 111 7.38 -10.65 1.57
CA ILE A 111 6.27 -11.60 1.76
C ILE A 111 6.68 -13.07 1.57
N CYS A 112 7.83 -13.31 0.94
CA CYS A 112 8.42 -14.65 0.81
C CYS A 112 9.46 -14.95 1.89
N ALA A 113 9.71 -14.04 2.84
CA ALA A 113 10.57 -14.31 3.99
C ALA A 113 9.93 -15.38 4.88
N GLU A 114 10.73 -16.32 5.42
CA GLU A 114 10.23 -17.40 6.28
C GLU A 114 9.52 -16.88 7.53
N GLN A 115 9.94 -15.71 8.01
CA GLN A 115 9.38 -15.04 9.19
C GLN A 115 8.12 -14.22 8.87
N PHE A 116 7.75 -14.08 7.59
CA PHE A 116 6.54 -13.35 7.20
C PHE A 116 5.29 -14.14 7.58
N LYS A 117 4.41 -13.48 8.33
CA LYS A 117 3.10 -14.00 8.72
C LYS A 117 2.02 -13.14 8.06
N PRO A 118 1.27 -13.67 7.07
CA PRO A 118 0.20 -12.91 6.43
C PRO A 118 -0.86 -12.40 7.40
N GLU A 119 -1.18 -13.19 8.43
CA GLU A 119 -2.18 -12.87 9.46
C GLU A 119 -1.61 -12.08 10.65
N GLY A 120 -0.31 -11.78 10.66
CA GLY A 120 0.30 -11.08 11.77
C GLY A 120 -0.14 -9.62 11.85
N ASP A 121 -0.13 -9.04 13.05
CA ASP A 121 -0.49 -7.64 13.26
C ASP A 121 0.57 -6.65 12.69
N TYR A 122 0.30 -5.36 12.78
CA TYR A 122 1.23 -4.32 12.36
C TYR A 122 2.57 -4.38 13.10
N GLN A 123 2.57 -4.71 14.39
CA GLN A 123 3.78 -4.76 15.20
C GLN A 123 4.69 -5.92 14.76
N GLU A 124 4.13 -7.10 14.48
CA GLU A 124 4.85 -8.25 13.91
C GLU A 124 5.44 -7.89 12.53
N PHE A 125 4.69 -7.16 11.70
CA PHE A 125 5.22 -6.69 10.42
C PHE A 125 6.37 -5.70 10.58
N GLN A 126 6.28 -4.74 11.52
CA GLN A 126 7.38 -3.83 11.83
C GLN A 126 8.63 -4.57 12.33
N GLN A 127 8.45 -5.59 13.17
CA GLN A 127 9.56 -6.42 13.65
C GLN A 127 10.22 -7.18 12.50
N LEU A 128 9.44 -7.73 11.56
CA LEU A 128 9.99 -8.34 10.35
C LEU A 128 10.85 -7.36 9.57
N LEU A 129 10.35 -6.15 9.32
CA LEU A 129 11.07 -5.10 8.59
C LEU A 129 12.36 -4.68 9.30
N ALA A 130 12.31 -4.52 10.62
CA ALA A 130 13.47 -4.14 11.44
C ALA A 130 14.53 -5.25 11.44
N ASN A 131 14.12 -6.49 11.74
CA ASN A 131 15.02 -7.65 11.80
C ASN A 131 15.63 -7.99 10.44
N GLY A 132 14.87 -7.76 9.36
CA GLY A 132 15.29 -8.00 7.99
C GLY A 132 15.91 -6.78 7.29
N SER A 133 16.13 -5.66 7.97
CA SER A 133 16.60 -4.39 7.37
C SER A 133 17.84 -4.55 6.49
N ASN A 134 18.83 -5.33 6.93
CA ASN A 134 20.04 -5.64 6.16
C ASN A 134 19.76 -6.39 4.84
N LYS A 135 18.68 -7.18 4.78
CA LYS A 135 18.27 -7.97 3.61
C LYS A 135 17.31 -7.19 2.71
N PHE A 136 16.34 -6.50 3.31
CA PHE A 136 15.28 -5.80 2.61
C PHE A 136 15.72 -4.43 2.10
N GLY A 137 16.74 -3.81 2.70
CA GLY A 137 17.16 -2.45 2.38
C GLY A 137 16.17 -1.40 2.91
N ALA A 138 16.29 -0.16 2.42
CA ALA A 138 15.36 0.92 2.78
C ALA A 138 13.96 0.64 2.20
N VAL A 139 12.94 0.65 3.07
CA VAL A 139 11.55 0.30 2.72
C VAL A 139 10.59 1.49 2.74
N ASN A 140 11.03 2.63 3.27
CA ASN A 140 10.20 3.80 3.56
C ASN A 140 9.66 4.52 2.32
N THR A 141 10.22 4.28 1.13
CA THR A 141 9.76 4.87 -0.13
C THR A 141 9.11 3.86 -1.08
N ASN A 142 8.93 2.61 -0.64
CA ASN A 142 8.29 1.58 -1.46
C ASN A 142 6.78 1.62 -1.27
N LEU A 143 6.05 1.91 -2.34
CA LEU A 143 4.62 2.17 -2.28
C LEU A 143 3.81 0.94 -1.84
N PHE A 144 4.22 -0.27 -2.24
CA PHE A 144 3.56 -1.51 -1.81
C PHE A 144 3.77 -1.80 -0.33
N ILE A 145 4.94 -1.46 0.22
CA ILE A 145 5.22 -1.65 1.64
C ILE A 145 4.48 -0.60 2.46
N ILE A 146 4.39 0.65 1.99
CA ILE A 146 3.57 1.70 2.62
C ILE A 146 2.10 1.26 2.63
N GLU A 147 1.58 0.81 1.49
CA GLU A 147 0.22 0.29 1.38
C GLU A 147 -0.04 -0.80 2.43
N TYR A 148 0.80 -1.84 2.46
CA TYR A 148 0.63 -2.96 3.37
C TYR A 148 0.68 -2.54 4.85
N GLN A 149 1.53 -1.58 5.20
CA GLN A 149 1.57 -1.00 6.55
C GLN A 149 0.26 -0.29 6.90
N LEU A 150 -0.27 0.54 6.00
CA LEU A 150 -1.52 1.27 6.22
C LEU A 150 -2.71 0.31 6.39
N ILE A 151 -2.73 -0.77 5.61
CA ILE A 151 -3.75 -1.82 5.70
C ILE A 151 -3.67 -2.52 7.06
N LYS A 152 -2.47 -2.93 7.49
CA LYS A 152 -2.29 -3.57 8.79
C LYS A 152 -2.73 -2.67 9.94
N ILE A 153 -2.35 -1.41 9.91
CA ILE A 153 -2.80 -0.41 10.89
C ILE A 153 -4.33 -0.30 10.93
N TYR A 154 -4.97 -0.21 9.76
CA TYR A 154 -6.42 -0.11 9.67
C TYR A 154 -7.11 -1.35 10.26
N ASN A 155 -6.67 -2.53 9.87
CA ASN A 155 -7.26 -3.78 10.34
C ASN A 155 -7.08 -3.97 11.85
N ASP A 156 -5.90 -3.65 12.38
CA ASP A 156 -5.65 -3.70 13.81
C ASP A 156 -6.59 -2.74 14.54
N SER A 157 -6.83 -1.55 13.99
CA SER A 157 -7.77 -0.57 14.57
C SER A 157 -9.20 -1.10 14.63
N VAL A 158 -9.67 -1.74 13.55
CA VAL A 158 -11.01 -2.36 13.49
C VAL A 158 -11.11 -3.55 14.45
N ALA A 159 -10.11 -4.43 14.49
CA ALA A 159 -10.11 -5.58 15.38
C ALA A 159 -10.13 -5.17 16.87
N LEU A 160 -9.43 -4.08 17.22
CA LEU A 160 -9.44 -3.52 18.57
C LEU A 160 -10.79 -2.91 18.95
N GLU A 161 -11.49 -2.28 18.01
CA GLU A 161 -12.85 -1.78 18.22
C GLU A 161 -13.83 -2.93 18.50
N ASP A 162 -13.79 -3.99 17.68
CA ASP A 162 -14.63 -5.19 17.85
C ASP A 162 -14.36 -5.91 19.19
N ALA A 163 -13.09 -5.97 19.61
CA ALA A 163 -12.69 -6.61 20.86
C ALA A 163 -13.09 -5.82 22.12
N ASN A 164 -13.04 -4.48 22.07
CA ASN A 164 -13.40 -3.62 23.21
C ASN A 164 -14.89 -3.62 23.57
N ALA A 165 -15.75 -4.16 22.72
CA ALA A 165 -17.13 -4.45 23.09
C ALA A 165 -17.25 -5.39 24.32
N ASN A 166 -16.17 -6.09 24.73
CA ASN A 166 -16.29 -7.23 25.66
C ASN A 166 -15.39 -7.29 26.92
N ALA A 167 -14.38 -6.43 27.20
CA ALA A 167 -13.68 -6.43 28.52
C ALA A 167 -12.70 -5.26 28.80
N ASP A 168 -12.69 -4.72 30.02
CA ASP A 168 -11.76 -3.65 30.51
C ASP A 168 -10.25 -4.00 30.44
N ALA A 169 -9.89 -5.29 30.43
CA ALA A 169 -8.49 -5.72 30.36
C ALA A 169 -7.85 -5.49 28.97
N LEU A 170 -8.68 -5.46 27.91
CA LEU A 170 -8.25 -5.22 26.52
C LEU A 170 -7.86 -3.75 26.29
N ALA A 171 -8.41 -2.81 27.08
CA ALA A 171 -8.20 -1.38 26.87
C ALA A 171 -6.74 -0.94 27.03
N LYS A 172 -5.97 -1.53 27.97
CA LYS A 172 -4.54 -1.16 28.17
C LYS A 172 -3.64 -1.62 27.02
N GLU A 173 -3.89 -2.82 26.51
CA GLU A 173 -3.13 -3.38 25.38
C GLU A 173 -3.51 -2.67 24.07
N ALA A 174 -4.79 -2.32 23.92
CA ALA A 174 -5.28 -1.47 22.84
C ALA A 174 -4.65 -0.07 22.85
N LEU A 175 -4.55 0.58 24.02
CA LEU A 175 -3.90 1.89 24.15
C LEU A 175 -2.40 1.84 23.83
N ALA A 176 -1.69 0.77 24.20
CA ALA A 176 -0.29 0.61 23.85
C ALA A 176 -0.10 0.46 22.33
N HIS A 177 -0.97 -0.31 21.67
CA HIS A 177 -1.02 -0.41 20.21
C HIS A 177 -1.36 0.92 19.53
N LEU A 178 -2.34 1.65 20.07
CA LEU A 178 -2.75 2.95 19.55
C LEU A 178 -1.58 3.95 19.57
N ASN A 179 -0.88 4.06 20.70
CA ASN A 179 0.31 4.90 20.82
C ASN A 179 1.39 4.52 19.80
N LEU A 180 1.64 3.22 19.58
CA LEU A 180 2.60 2.77 18.57
C LEU A 180 2.17 3.26 17.17
N ILE A 181 0.90 3.07 16.80
CA ILE A 181 0.35 3.48 15.51
C ILE A 181 0.44 5.01 15.33
N GLU A 182 0.08 5.78 16.35
CA GLU A 182 0.12 7.25 16.34
C GLU A 182 1.53 7.79 16.06
N THR A 183 2.58 7.07 16.46
CA THR A 183 3.96 7.46 16.11
C THR A 183 4.36 7.12 14.67
N GLN A 184 3.73 6.12 14.05
CA GLN A 184 4.13 5.63 12.72
C GLN A 184 3.35 6.29 11.58
N LEU A 185 2.06 6.57 11.75
CA LEU A 185 1.25 7.23 10.73
C LEU A 185 1.84 8.57 10.24
N PRO A 186 2.39 9.46 11.10
CA PRO A 186 3.04 10.69 10.64
C PRO A 186 4.26 10.42 9.74
N ARG A 187 5.05 9.37 10.02
CA ARG A 187 6.22 9.01 9.21
C ARG A 187 5.83 8.50 7.83
N LEU A 188 4.75 7.73 7.75
CA LEU A 188 4.17 7.30 6.49
C LEU A 188 3.65 8.51 5.71
N LYS A 189 3.01 9.48 6.38
CA LYS A 189 2.54 10.72 5.77
C LYS A 189 3.67 11.55 5.18
N GLU A 190 4.74 11.78 5.94
CA GLU A 190 5.93 12.52 5.47
C GLU A 190 6.52 11.88 4.21
N SER A 191 6.60 10.55 4.17
CA SER A 191 7.10 9.81 3.01
C SER A 191 6.17 9.98 1.79
N LEU A 192 4.86 9.89 1.99
CA LEU A 192 3.87 10.10 0.93
C LEU A 192 3.91 11.54 0.39
N ASP A 193 4.03 12.55 1.26
CA ASP A 193 4.09 13.96 0.85
C ASP A 193 5.29 14.27 -0.02
N GLN A 194 6.46 13.72 0.34
CA GLN A 194 7.67 13.87 -0.48
C GLN A 194 7.49 13.24 -1.87
N LEU A 195 6.84 12.07 -1.95
CA LEU A 195 6.61 11.37 -3.21
C LEU A 195 5.56 12.08 -4.09
N VAL A 196 4.50 12.62 -3.49
CA VAL A 196 3.44 13.35 -4.21
C VAL A 196 3.96 14.67 -4.80
N ILE A 197 4.91 15.34 -4.14
CA ILE A 197 5.57 16.52 -4.70
C ILE A 197 6.38 16.14 -5.95
N ALA A 198 7.03 14.97 -5.94
CA ALA A 198 7.84 14.48 -7.06
C ALA A 198 6.98 13.95 -8.22
N GLU A 199 5.88 13.26 -7.92
CA GLU A 199 5.00 12.59 -8.89
C GLU A 199 3.51 12.94 -8.66
N PRO A 200 3.10 14.21 -8.86
CA PRO A 200 1.75 14.66 -8.50
C PRO A 200 0.64 14.04 -9.36
N ASP A 201 0.96 13.43 -10.50
CA ASP A 201 0.02 12.77 -11.40
C ASP A 201 -0.08 11.25 -11.18
N ASN A 202 0.64 10.71 -10.19
CA ASN A 202 0.59 9.31 -9.83
C ASN A 202 -0.67 8.99 -9.01
N VAL A 203 -1.64 8.36 -9.67
CA VAL A 203 -2.93 7.98 -9.05
C VAL A 203 -2.77 7.04 -7.86
N PHE A 204 -1.73 6.19 -7.83
CA PHE A 204 -1.51 5.28 -6.70
C PHE A 204 -1.07 6.04 -5.44
N LEU A 205 -0.25 7.10 -5.59
CA LEU A 205 0.11 7.95 -4.47
C LEU A 205 -1.10 8.62 -3.83
N HIS A 206 -2.03 9.14 -4.66
CA HIS A 206 -3.28 9.71 -4.16
C HIS A 206 -4.18 8.68 -3.49
N TYR A 207 -4.18 7.43 -3.96
CA TYR A 207 -4.84 6.34 -3.26
C TYR A 207 -4.23 6.08 -1.88
N LEU A 208 -2.90 6.08 -1.76
CA LEU A 208 -2.23 5.92 -0.47
C LEU A 208 -2.47 7.11 0.47
N LEU A 209 -2.60 8.34 -0.06
CA LEU A 209 -3.03 9.51 0.72
C LEU A 209 -4.46 9.37 1.24
N PHE A 210 -5.38 8.86 0.41
CA PHE A 210 -6.73 8.51 0.84
C PHE A 210 -6.67 7.49 1.98
N LEU A 211 -5.94 6.38 1.78
CA LEU A 211 -5.87 5.29 2.74
C LEU A 211 -5.25 5.76 4.06
N HIS A 212 -4.16 6.53 4.01
CA HIS A 212 -3.53 7.14 5.18
C HIS A 212 -4.52 8.01 5.97
N SER A 213 -5.21 8.91 5.27
CA SER A 213 -6.14 9.85 5.91
C SER A 213 -7.33 9.10 6.52
N TYR A 214 -7.86 8.10 5.81
CA TYR A 214 -8.96 7.28 6.30
C TYR A 214 -8.58 6.45 7.52
N THR A 215 -7.42 5.80 7.48
CA THR A 215 -6.86 5.07 8.63
C THR A 215 -6.62 5.99 9.83
N SER A 216 -6.15 7.22 9.59
CA SER A 216 -5.96 8.22 10.66
C SER A 216 -7.28 8.65 11.30
N ALA A 217 -8.34 8.82 10.50
CA ALA A 217 -9.68 9.10 11.02
C ALA A 217 -10.23 7.93 11.85
N LYS A 218 -10.01 6.69 11.41
CA LYS A 218 -10.43 5.49 12.15
C LYS A 218 -9.69 5.33 13.48
N LEU A 219 -8.40 5.68 13.51
CA LEU A 219 -7.62 5.64 14.76
C LEU A 219 -8.13 6.65 15.80
N LEU A 220 -8.52 7.85 15.36
CA LEU A 220 -9.11 8.84 16.28
C LEU A 220 -10.48 8.42 16.81
N GLU A 221 -11.26 7.70 16.00
CA GLU A 221 -12.50 7.08 16.46
C GLU A 221 -12.23 6.05 17.55
N LEU A 222 -11.25 5.16 17.32
CA LEU A 222 -10.84 4.16 18.31
C LEU A 222 -10.31 4.82 19.59
N HIS A 223 -9.54 5.89 19.47
CA HIS A 223 -9.07 6.68 20.62
C HIS A 223 -10.25 7.21 21.44
N TYR A 224 -11.24 7.82 20.78
CA TYR A 224 -12.46 8.27 21.45
C TYR A 224 -13.18 7.11 22.15
N ILE A 225 -13.40 5.98 21.48
CA ILE A 225 -14.10 4.82 22.06
C ILE A 225 -13.36 4.28 23.29
N LEU A 226 -12.03 4.19 23.24
CA LEU A 226 -11.20 3.67 24.33
C LEU A 226 -11.17 4.58 25.55
N GLU A 227 -11.20 5.89 25.34
CA GLU A 227 -10.99 6.88 26.40
C GLU A 227 -12.22 7.73 26.72
N GLU A 228 -13.39 7.45 26.14
CA GLU A 228 -14.62 8.28 26.25
C GLU A 228 -14.90 8.73 27.69
N LYS A 229 -14.75 7.83 28.66
CA LYS A 229 -15.04 8.10 30.09
C LYS A 229 -13.96 8.94 30.81
N ASN A 230 -12.78 9.05 30.21
CA ASN A 230 -11.61 9.75 30.75
C ASN A 230 -11.36 11.11 30.07
N LEU A 231 -11.99 11.35 28.91
CA LEU A 231 -11.82 12.58 28.14
C LEU A 231 -12.72 13.70 28.66
N SER A 232 -12.17 14.90 28.78
CA SER A 232 -12.93 16.12 28.99
C SER A 232 -13.72 16.50 27.74
N THR A 233 -14.74 17.37 27.89
CA THR A 233 -15.51 17.89 26.76
C THR A 233 -14.63 18.59 25.72
N GLU A 234 -13.59 19.31 26.15
CA GLU A 234 -12.65 19.97 25.26
C GLU A 234 -11.82 18.97 24.45
N GLU A 235 -11.38 17.87 25.07
CA GLU A 235 -10.64 16.79 24.40
C GLU A 235 -11.52 16.04 23.40
N ILE A 236 -12.79 15.78 23.74
CA ILE A 236 -13.76 15.17 22.83
C ILE A 236 -13.95 16.06 21.59
N LEU A 237 -14.14 17.37 21.77
CA LEU A 237 -14.27 18.33 20.66
C LEU A 237 -13.00 18.38 19.81
N ALA A 238 -11.81 18.35 20.43
CA ALA A 238 -10.54 18.34 19.71
C ALA A 238 -10.34 17.06 18.89
N LEU A 239 -10.67 15.89 19.45
CA LEU A 239 -10.61 14.60 18.73
C LEU A 239 -11.57 14.57 17.54
N SER A 240 -12.83 14.98 17.75
CA SER A 240 -13.84 15.06 16.69
C SER A 240 -13.41 16.03 15.57
N GLY A 241 -12.89 17.21 15.92
CA GLY A 241 -12.38 18.17 14.93
C GLY A 241 -11.20 17.63 14.12
N ARG A 242 -10.27 16.89 14.76
CA ARG A 242 -9.16 16.22 14.06
C ARG A 242 -9.65 15.10 13.14
N GLN A 243 -10.61 14.30 13.60
CA GLN A 243 -11.21 13.23 12.80
C GLN A 243 -11.84 13.82 11.54
N GLU A 244 -12.59 14.91 11.66
CA GLU A 244 -13.21 15.60 10.53
C GLU A 244 -12.17 16.11 9.52
N ILE A 245 -11.03 16.64 9.98
CA ILE A 245 -9.92 17.06 9.11
C ILE A 245 -9.40 15.88 8.28
N TYR A 246 -9.17 14.72 8.90
CA TYR A 246 -8.71 13.54 8.19
C TYR A 246 -9.75 12.97 7.22
N LEU A 247 -11.03 12.98 7.58
CA LEU A 247 -12.11 12.57 6.67
C LEU A 247 -12.20 13.49 5.44
N LYS A 248 -12.05 14.81 5.63
CA LYS A 248 -11.96 15.78 4.53
C LYS A 248 -10.75 15.52 3.64
N ALA A 249 -9.57 15.28 4.23
CA ALA A 249 -8.36 14.94 3.48
C ALA A 249 -8.52 13.63 2.67
N ALA A 250 -9.15 12.61 3.25
CA ALA A 250 -9.45 11.35 2.56
C ALA A 250 -10.36 11.59 1.34
N LYS A 251 -11.42 12.39 1.51
CA LYS A 251 -12.31 12.78 0.42
C LYS A 251 -11.56 13.57 -0.67
N ASP A 252 -10.73 14.54 -0.30
CA ASP A 252 -10.01 15.38 -1.25
C ASP A 252 -8.98 14.58 -2.07
N ALA A 253 -8.38 13.55 -1.48
CA ALA A 253 -7.54 12.59 -2.20
C ALA A 253 -8.36 11.80 -3.24
N LEU A 254 -9.57 11.33 -2.91
CA LEU A 254 -10.47 10.68 -3.87
C LEU A 254 -10.93 11.63 -4.99
N ASP A 255 -11.22 12.89 -4.67
CA ASP A 255 -11.55 13.93 -5.65
C ASP A 255 -10.37 14.19 -6.60
N THR A 256 -9.16 14.22 -6.07
CA THR A 256 -7.93 14.39 -6.88
C THR A 256 -7.72 13.21 -7.82
N ILE A 257 -7.94 11.97 -7.34
CA ILE A 257 -7.94 10.78 -8.21
C ILE A 257 -8.91 11.01 -9.37
N GLU A 258 -10.17 11.36 -9.10
CA GLU A 258 -11.18 11.56 -10.14
C GLU A 258 -10.81 12.68 -11.12
N GLN A 259 -10.28 13.80 -10.63
CA GLN A 259 -9.77 14.89 -11.47
C GLN A 259 -8.64 14.42 -12.40
N LEU A 260 -7.70 13.61 -11.89
CA LEU A 260 -6.65 13.01 -12.70
C LEU A 260 -7.25 12.07 -13.76
N LYS A 261 -8.22 11.23 -13.39
CA LYS A 261 -8.92 10.33 -14.34
C LYS A 261 -9.56 11.14 -15.48
N GLN A 262 -10.22 12.24 -15.15
CA GLN A 262 -10.88 13.12 -16.12
C GLN A 262 -9.86 13.85 -17.00
N PHE A 263 -8.77 14.34 -16.41
CA PHE A 263 -7.66 14.95 -17.14
C PHE A 263 -7.09 13.97 -18.18
N PHE A 264 -6.64 12.78 -17.75
CA PHE A 264 -6.06 11.81 -18.66
C PHE A 264 -7.04 11.37 -19.77
N LYS A 265 -8.33 11.20 -19.43
CA LYS A 265 -9.40 10.93 -20.41
C LYS A 265 -9.55 12.06 -21.44
N ALA A 266 -9.58 13.32 -20.99
CA ALA A 266 -9.73 14.48 -21.86
C ALA A 266 -8.55 14.62 -22.84
N TYR A 267 -7.33 14.33 -22.37
CA TYR A 267 -6.11 14.40 -23.18
C TYR A 267 -5.80 13.10 -23.93
N LYS A 268 -6.70 12.11 -23.93
CA LYS A 268 -6.52 10.78 -24.54
C LYS A 268 -5.19 10.11 -24.14
N LYS A 269 -4.73 10.41 -22.92
CA LYS A 269 -3.55 9.78 -22.33
C LYS A 269 -4.02 8.57 -21.54
N ASN A 270 -3.34 7.44 -21.71
CA ASN A 270 -3.53 6.31 -20.82
C ASN A 270 -2.80 6.62 -19.52
N TYR A 271 -3.48 6.46 -18.39
CA TYR A 271 -2.87 6.40 -17.07
C TYR A 271 -3.10 5.00 -16.52
N ALA A 272 -2.15 4.49 -15.74
CA ALA A 272 -2.41 3.30 -14.95
C ALA A 272 -3.37 3.67 -13.83
N LYS A 273 -4.51 2.98 -13.68
CA LYS A 273 -5.47 3.36 -12.66
C LYS A 273 -4.87 2.87 -11.34
N GLY A 274 -4.47 3.80 -10.48
CA GLY A 274 -3.61 3.55 -9.32
C GLY A 274 -4.08 2.43 -8.38
N LEU A 275 -5.38 2.20 -8.34
CA LEU A 275 -6.08 1.13 -7.63
C LEU A 275 -5.61 -0.29 -8.00
N GLU A 276 -5.22 -0.49 -9.24
CA GLU A 276 -4.83 -1.80 -9.77
C GLU A 276 -3.42 -2.22 -9.33
N PHE A 277 -2.72 -1.29 -8.67
CA PHE A 277 -1.46 -1.53 -7.97
C PHE A 277 -1.66 -1.81 -6.48
N ALA A 278 -2.88 -1.60 -5.96
CA ALA A 278 -3.21 -1.94 -4.60
C ALA A 278 -3.14 -3.46 -4.46
N LEU A 279 -2.11 -3.95 -3.78
CA LEU A 279 -1.95 -5.39 -3.55
C LEU A 279 -2.90 -5.91 -2.44
N GLY A 280 -3.66 -5.02 -1.80
CA GLY A 280 -4.52 -5.33 -0.67
C GLY A 280 -5.98 -4.89 -0.77
N GLN A 281 -6.57 -4.88 -1.96
CA GLN A 281 -8.01 -4.58 -2.14
C GLN A 281 -8.93 -5.43 -1.24
N ASP A 282 -8.56 -6.68 -0.95
CA ASP A 282 -9.32 -7.59 -0.06
C ASP A 282 -8.77 -7.61 1.38
N LEU A 283 -7.61 -6.98 1.62
CA LEU A 283 -6.95 -6.98 2.93
C LEU A 283 -7.42 -5.87 3.83
N LEU A 284 -8.01 -4.79 3.31
CA LEU A 284 -8.82 -3.91 4.15
C LEU A 284 -10.07 -4.68 4.48
N HIS A 285 -10.23 -5.05 5.76
CA HIS A 285 -11.22 -6.03 6.23
C HIS A 285 -12.68 -5.76 5.79
N ASN A 286 -12.99 -4.63 5.14
CA ASN A 286 -14.27 -4.23 4.54
C ASN A 286 -14.17 -3.07 3.50
N LEU A 287 -13.12 -2.96 2.65
CA LEU A 287 -13.02 -1.80 1.74
C LEU A 287 -12.63 -2.13 0.28
N PRO A 288 -13.55 -2.74 -0.50
CA PRO A 288 -13.25 -3.14 -1.87
C PRO A 288 -13.43 -1.99 -2.87
N GLU A 289 -12.70 -2.03 -3.99
CA GLU A 289 -12.65 -0.92 -4.97
C GLU A 289 -13.94 -0.61 -5.70
N HIS A 290 -14.84 -1.60 -5.81
CA HIS A 290 -16.15 -1.40 -6.44
C HIS A 290 -16.99 -0.36 -5.70
N ASP A 291 -16.61 -0.06 -4.46
CA ASP A 291 -17.29 0.87 -3.57
C ASP A 291 -16.68 2.26 -3.61
N PHE A 292 -15.78 2.65 -4.52
CA PHE A 292 -15.21 4.02 -4.48
C PHE A 292 -16.26 5.14 -4.44
N HIS A 293 -17.39 4.94 -5.13
CA HIS A 293 -18.54 5.82 -5.02
C HIS A 293 -19.26 5.66 -3.67
N GLU A 294 -19.42 4.45 -3.16
CA GLU A 294 -20.05 4.16 -1.87
C GLU A 294 -19.21 4.65 -0.69
N ILE A 295 -17.89 4.42 -0.69
CA ILE A 295 -16.86 4.98 0.20
C ILE A 295 -16.93 6.50 0.17
N ARG A 296 -17.03 7.14 -1.00
CA ARG A 296 -17.21 8.60 -1.05
C ARG A 296 -18.53 9.01 -0.39
N ASN A 297 -19.62 8.30 -0.65
CA ASN A 297 -20.91 8.58 -0.02
C ASN A 297 -20.87 8.33 1.50
N HIS A 298 -20.16 7.31 1.94
CA HIS A 298 -19.93 6.96 3.33
C HIS A 298 -19.09 8.04 4.02
N LEU A 299 -17.97 8.47 3.43
CA LEU A 299 -17.19 9.61 3.89
C LEU A 299 -18.04 10.88 3.99
N LEU A 300 -18.88 11.16 2.98
CA LEU A 300 -19.80 12.30 3.01
C LEU A 300 -20.86 12.15 4.12
N SER A 301 -21.26 10.94 4.47
CA SER A 301 -22.16 10.68 5.60
C SER A 301 -21.49 10.86 6.96
N LEU A 302 -20.17 10.61 7.05
CA LEU A 302 -19.36 10.77 8.26
C LEU A 302 -18.92 12.22 8.47
N ILE A 303 -18.71 12.98 7.40
CA ILE A 303 -18.47 14.41 7.46
C ILE A 303 -19.80 15.06 7.80
N THR A 304 -19.97 15.45 9.07
CA THR A 304 -21.11 16.28 9.46
C THR A 304 -21.13 17.52 8.58
N THR A 305 -22.20 17.72 7.82
CA THR A 305 -22.49 19.01 7.19
C THR A 305 -22.78 20.01 8.31
N ASN A 306 -21.74 20.54 8.96
CA ASN A 306 -21.85 21.72 9.81
C ASN A 306 -22.00 22.98 8.94
N SER A 307 -23.04 22.97 8.10
CA SER A 307 -23.51 24.10 7.32
C SER A 307 -25.03 24.20 7.42
N SER A 308 -25.54 24.14 8.65
CA SER A 308 -26.91 24.52 9.08
C SER A 308 -27.04 24.03 10.53
N SER A 309 -27.17 24.83 11.60
CA SER A 309 -27.82 26.13 11.82
C SER A 309 -27.53 26.56 13.28
N PRO A 310 -27.92 27.76 13.78
CA PRO A 310 -28.60 28.88 13.14
C PRO A 310 -27.72 30.12 12.89
#